data_AF-A0AAU5DQF0-F1
#
_entry.id   AF-A0AAU5DQF0-F1
#
_cell.length_a   1.000
_cell.length_b   1.000
_cell.length_c   1.000
_cell.angle_alpha   90.00
_cell.angle_beta   90.00
_cell.angle_gamma   90.00
#
_symmetry.space_group_name_H-M   'P 1'
#
loop_
_entity.id
_entity.type
_entity.pdbx_description
1 polymer ?
#
loop_
_entity_poly.entity_id
_entity_poly.type
_entity_poly.pdbx_seq_one_letter_code
_entity_poly.pdbx_strand_id
1 'polypeptide(L)'
;MSNASVSAAGADAAGDRPDTSPGRRFEPDLRSMTRIVLRPIASPMPLGFFTVSIASVMTGCLQLGLFETEARKAVALCVLPAFALQFLVSILAFGARDVIAATLMGTFAGSWLAYALVMFSGVPEGLPVLGVFNLAFLCFGALMASVTRSKRALWLVLVVSLPRWAATGLSGLTGAEWLTHTSGALGLLVALVAMYAAFALMLEDMRSEEVLPIGRSGPAQTAVEGDLAVQLRNLERHAGVRRTL
;
A
#
# COMPACT_ATOMS: atom_id res chain seq x y z
N MET A 1 71.49 72.45 15.63
CA MET A 1 72.65 71.78 16.26
C MET A 1 72.14 70.44 16.78
N SER A 2 72.05 69.42 15.92
CA SER A 2 73.06 68.34 15.78
C SER A 2 73.42 67.68 17.10
N ASN A 3 72.88 66.49 17.34
CA ASN A 3 73.72 65.31 17.54
C ASN A 3 72.95 64.02 17.24
N ALA A 4 73.52 63.26 16.32
CA ALA A 4 73.21 61.87 16.06
C ALA A 4 73.96 60.98 17.06
N SER A 5 73.38 59.84 17.40
CA SER A 5 74.15 58.63 17.71
C SER A 5 73.38 57.40 17.24
N VAL A 6 74.12 56.52 16.59
CA VAL A 6 73.71 55.46 15.67
C VAL A 6 73.87 54.09 16.34
N SER A 7 72.93 53.18 16.02
CA SER A 7 73.04 51.71 15.84
C SER A 7 73.44 50.77 16.99
N ALA A 8 72.58 49.77 17.22
CA ALA A 8 72.87 48.33 17.03
C ALA A 8 71.50 47.60 16.90
N ALA A 9 71.05 47.16 15.73
CA ALA A 9 71.39 45.90 15.06
C ALA A 9 71.15 44.65 15.95
N GLY A 10 70.04 43.95 15.68
CA GLY A 10 69.65 42.72 16.37
C GLY A 10 68.57 41.95 15.61
N ALA A 11 68.98 41.35 14.49
CA ALA A 11 68.52 40.12 13.86
C ALA A 11 67.01 39.85 13.63
N ASP A 12 66.71 39.67 12.33
CA ASP A 12 65.69 38.77 11.79
C ASP A 12 65.56 37.45 12.58
N ALA A 13 64.32 37.09 12.90
CA ALA A 13 63.89 35.70 12.89
C ALA A 13 62.37 35.63 12.70
N ALA A 14 61.98 35.44 11.44
CA ALA A 14 60.72 34.86 11.05
C ALA A 14 60.49 33.57 11.87
N GLY A 15 59.49 33.61 12.74
CA GLY A 15 58.95 32.46 13.45
C GLY A 15 57.47 32.36 13.10
N ASP A 16 57.22 31.92 11.87
CA ASP A 16 55.93 31.48 11.35
C ASP A 16 55.31 30.50 12.36
N ARG A 17 54.35 31.00 13.14
CA ARG A 17 53.59 30.14 14.06
C ARG A 17 52.61 29.38 13.18
N PRO A 18 52.68 28.03 13.09
CA PRO A 18 51.62 27.30 12.42
C PRO A 18 50.35 27.53 13.23
N ASP A 19 49.43 28.29 12.64
CA ASP A 19 48.05 28.41 13.06
C ASP A 19 47.43 27.01 12.95
N THR A 20 47.53 26.23 14.02
CA THR A 20 46.85 24.95 14.14
C THR A 20 45.35 25.23 14.32
N SER A 21 44.71 25.61 13.21
CA SER A 21 43.26 25.64 13.09
C SER A 21 42.71 24.28 13.56
N PRO A 22 41.82 24.24 14.55
CA PRO A 22 41.23 22.99 15.01
C PRO A 22 40.46 22.35 13.85
N GLY A 23 40.87 21.12 13.53
CA GLY A 23 40.36 20.22 12.49
C GLY A 23 39.13 20.69 11.71
N ARG A 24 39.38 21.17 10.48
CA ARG A 24 38.35 21.13 9.44
C ARG A 24 38.15 19.65 9.10
N ARG A 25 37.27 18.96 9.86
CA ARG A 25 36.81 17.62 9.51
C ARG A 25 36.39 17.69 8.06
N PHE A 26 37.01 16.88 7.21
CA PHE A 26 36.57 16.70 5.85
C PHE A 26 35.16 16.10 5.96
N GLU A 27 34.13 16.95 5.86
CA GLU A 27 32.75 16.51 5.69
C GLU A 27 32.63 16.21 4.20
N PRO A 28 32.74 14.93 3.78
CA PRO A 28 32.58 14.60 2.37
C PRO A 28 31.24 15.16 1.92
N ASP A 29 31.22 15.86 0.79
CA ASP A 29 29.99 16.37 0.21
C ASP A 29 29.13 15.18 -0.24
N LEU A 30 28.32 14.67 0.70
CA LEU A 30 27.46 13.50 0.51
C LEU A 30 26.49 13.71 -0.65
N ARG A 31 26.21 14.96 -1.04
CA ARG A 31 25.32 15.30 -2.16
C ARG A 31 25.96 15.02 -3.52
N SER A 32 27.26 15.26 -3.68
CA SER A 32 27.98 14.91 -4.92
C SER A 32 28.35 13.42 -5.00
N MET A 33 28.43 12.74 -3.84
CA MET A 33 28.70 11.30 -3.78
C MET A 33 27.44 10.41 -3.86
N THR A 34 26.24 10.95 -3.60
CA THR A 34 24.98 10.19 -3.60
C THR A 34 24.16 10.49 -4.85
N ARG A 35 24.19 9.58 -5.84
CA ARG A 35 23.27 9.64 -6.98
C ARG A 35 21.93 8.98 -6.60
N ILE A 36 20.90 9.79 -6.35
CA ILE A 36 19.54 9.30 -6.10
C ILE A 36 18.88 9.00 -7.46
N VAL A 37 18.74 7.71 -7.80
CA VAL A 37 17.96 7.27 -8.95
C VAL A 37 16.59 6.84 -8.45
N LEU A 38 15.58 7.68 -8.67
CA LEU A 38 14.18 7.32 -8.41
C LEU A 38 13.64 6.53 -9.61
N ARG A 39 13.02 5.38 -9.36
CA ARG A 39 12.09 4.75 -10.30
C ARG A 39 10.68 5.10 -9.86
N PRO A 40 10.09 6.20 -10.35
CA PRO A 40 8.70 6.51 -10.04
C PRO A 40 7.81 5.40 -10.62
N ILE A 41 7.04 4.76 -9.74
CA ILE A 41 6.03 3.76 -10.10
C ILE A 41 4.69 4.39 -9.70
N ALA A 42 3.75 4.46 -10.65
CA ALA A 42 2.40 4.91 -10.37
C ALA A 42 1.72 4.00 -9.34
N SER A 43 0.84 4.54 -8.50
CA SER A 43 0.14 3.73 -7.51
C SER A 43 -0.73 2.67 -8.18
N PRO A 44 -0.52 1.37 -7.91
CA PRO A 44 -1.31 0.31 -8.54
C PRO A 44 -2.68 0.10 -7.85
N MET A 45 -2.97 0.87 -6.79
CA MET A 45 -4.14 0.69 -5.92
C MET A 45 -5.49 0.92 -6.60
N PRO A 46 -5.69 1.96 -7.45
CA PRO A 46 -6.97 2.16 -8.13
C PRO A 46 -7.37 0.94 -8.97
N LEU A 47 -6.41 0.33 -9.68
CA LEU A 47 -6.64 -0.89 -10.46
C LEU A 47 -7.12 -2.04 -9.56
N GLY A 48 -6.45 -2.24 -8.42
CA GLY A 48 -6.83 -3.28 -7.45
C GLY A 48 -8.24 -3.09 -6.88
N PHE A 49 -8.60 -1.86 -6.52
CA PHE A 49 -9.93 -1.56 -5.97
C PHE A 49 -11.05 -1.63 -7.00
N PHE A 50 -10.85 -1.14 -8.22
CA PHE A 50 -11.83 -1.34 -9.29
C PHE A 50 -12.04 -2.82 -9.60
N THR A 51 -10.95 -3.59 -9.59
CA THR A 51 -11.01 -5.05 -9.80
C THR A 51 -11.86 -5.74 -8.72
N VAL A 52 -11.62 -5.46 -7.44
CA VAL A 52 -12.44 -5.98 -6.33
C VAL A 52 -13.89 -5.56 -6.47
N SER A 53 -14.14 -4.30 -6.85
CA SER A 53 -15.49 -3.76 -7.02
C SER A 53 -16.26 -4.55 -8.08
N ILE A 54 -15.71 -4.70 -9.28
CA ILE A 54 -16.36 -5.41 -10.38
C ILE A 54 -16.63 -6.87 -10.02
N ALA A 55 -15.64 -7.58 -9.47
CA ALA A 55 -15.81 -8.97 -9.03
C ALA A 55 -16.84 -9.11 -7.89
N SER A 56 -16.89 -8.12 -7.00
CA SER A 56 -17.87 -8.05 -5.91
C SER A 56 -19.29 -7.83 -6.40
N VAL A 57 -19.49 -7.03 -7.45
CA VAL A 57 -20.79 -6.85 -8.11
C VAL A 57 -21.24 -8.17 -8.74
N MET A 58 -20.37 -8.80 -9.54
CA MET A 58 -20.72 -10.04 -10.24
C MET A 58 -21.14 -11.15 -9.27
N THR A 59 -20.36 -11.36 -8.20
CA THR A 59 -20.68 -12.34 -7.16
C THR A 59 -21.89 -11.94 -6.33
N GLY A 60 -22.04 -10.65 -6.00
CA GLY A 60 -23.18 -10.13 -5.25
C GLY A 60 -24.50 -10.28 -6.01
N CYS A 61 -24.51 -10.02 -7.31
CA CYS A 61 -25.69 -10.22 -8.15
C CYS A 61 -26.13 -11.68 -8.18
N LEU A 62 -25.18 -12.61 -8.32
CA LEU A 62 -25.48 -14.05 -8.24
C LEU A 62 -26.06 -14.43 -6.87
N GLN A 63 -25.48 -13.92 -5.78
CA GLN A 63 -25.96 -14.18 -4.40
C GLN A 63 -27.34 -13.57 -4.11
N LEU A 64 -27.68 -12.46 -4.77
CA LEU A 64 -28.99 -11.83 -4.65
C LEU A 64 -30.08 -12.51 -5.50
N GLY A 65 -29.71 -13.46 -6.36
CA GLY A 65 -30.64 -14.10 -7.28
C GLY A 65 -31.00 -13.24 -8.50
N LEU A 66 -30.21 -12.20 -8.80
CA LEU A 66 -30.36 -11.43 -10.04
C LEU A 66 -29.98 -12.25 -11.28
N PHE A 67 -29.16 -13.29 -11.09
CA PHE A 67 -28.86 -14.29 -12.08
C PHE A 67 -29.37 -15.65 -11.65
N GLU A 68 -29.85 -16.44 -12.59
CA GLU A 68 -30.19 -17.84 -12.36
C GLU A 68 -28.94 -18.64 -11.99
N THR A 69 -29.12 -19.75 -11.26
CA THR A 69 -28.01 -20.59 -10.78
C THR A 69 -27.20 -21.21 -11.94
N GLU A 70 -27.80 -21.34 -13.11
CA GLU A 70 -27.18 -21.80 -14.36
C GLU A 70 -26.12 -20.82 -14.87
N ALA A 71 -26.26 -19.52 -14.59
CA ALA A 71 -25.29 -18.49 -14.95
C ALA A 71 -24.01 -18.53 -14.11
N ARG A 72 -23.91 -19.40 -13.10
CA ARG A 72 -22.76 -19.49 -12.17
C ARG A 72 -21.42 -19.64 -12.91
N LYS A 73 -21.36 -20.45 -13.98
CA LYS A 73 -20.13 -20.62 -14.77
C LYS A 73 -19.76 -19.35 -15.53
N ALA A 74 -20.75 -18.64 -16.08
CA ALA A 74 -20.51 -17.37 -16.75
C ALA A 74 -19.99 -16.32 -15.75
N VAL A 75 -20.58 -16.23 -14.56
CA VAL A 75 -20.11 -15.36 -13.47
C VAL A 75 -18.66 -15.71 -13.09
N ALA A 76 -18.31 -17.01 -13.01
CA ALA A 76 -16.96 -17.45 -12.72
C ALA A 76 -15.95 -16.94 -13.77
N LEU A 77 -16.29 -17.01 -15.05
CA LEU A 77 -15.45 -16.50 -16.13
C LEU A 77 -15.31 -14.97 -16.10
N CYS A 78 -16.34 -14.24 -15.69
CA CYS A 78 -16.27 -12.79 -15.50
C CYS A 78 -15.43 -12.37 -14.29
N VAL A 79 -15.36 -13.21 -13.25
CA VAL A 79 -14.57 -12.95 -12.03
C VAL A 79 -13.11 -13.37 -12.20
N LEU A 80 -12.80 -14.35 -13.05
CA LEU A 80 -11.45 -14.87 -13.25
C LEU A 80 -10.38 -13.80 -13.59
N PRO A 81 -10.65 -12.78 -14.44
CA PRO A 81 -9.69 -11.70 -14.69
C PRO A 81 -9.30 -10.92 -13.44
N ALA A 82 -10.12 -10.92 -12.40
CA ALA A 82 -9.82 -10.24 -11.15
C ALA A 82 -8.59 -10.84 -10.46
N PHE A 83 -8.37 -12.15 -10.57
CA PHE A 83 -7.13 -12.78 -10.12
C PHE A 83 -5.92 -12.17 -10.84
N ALA A 84 -5.93 -12.16 -12.17
CA ALA A 84 -4.78 -11.74 -12.95
C ALA A 84 -4.42 -10.27 -12.71
N LEU A 85 -5.41 -9.39 -12.74
CA LEU A 85 -5.21 -7.95 -12.50
C LEU A 85 -4.73 -7.68 -11.08
N GLN A 86 -5.31 -8.34 -10.09
CA GLN A 86 -4.97 -8.08 -8.69
C GLN A 86 -3.64 -8.73 -8.28
N PHE A 87 -3.27 -9.84 -8.92
CA PHE A 87 -1.94 -10.43 -8.81
C PHE A 87 -0.87 -9.50 -9.41
N LEU A 88 -1.14 -8.90 -10.58
CA LEU A 88 -0.25 -7.88 -11.15
C LEU A 88 -0.09 -6.67 -10.22
N VAL A 89 -1.19 -6.17 -9.65
CA VAL A 89 -1.16 -5.09 -8.65
C VAL A 89 -0.29 -5.47 -7.44
N SER A 90 -0.38 -6.72 -6.97
CA SER A 90 0.46 -7.22 -5.88
C SER A 90 1.95 -7.13 -6.20
N ILE A 91 2.36 -7.58 -7.40
CA ILE A 91 3.75 -7.50 -7.86
C ILE A 91 4.23 -6.04 -7.93
N LEU A 92 3.42 -5.16 -8.50
CA LEU A 92 3.74 -3.73 -8.60
C LEU A 92 3.85 -3.07 -7.23
N ALA A 93 2.99 -3.44 -6.28
CA ALA A 93 3.02 -2.94 -4.90
C ALA A 93 4.28 -3.39 -4.14
N PHE A 94 4.75 -4.63 -4.36
CA PHE A 94 6.07 -5.05 -3.85
C PHE A 94 7.20 -4.20 -4.44
N GLY A 95 7.13 -3.91 -5.75
CA GLY A 95 8.07 -3.01 -6.43
C GLY A 95 8.06 -1.58 -5.85
N ALA A 96 6.90 -1.09 -5.42
CA ALA A 96 6.71 0.20 -4.77
C ALA A 96 7.04 0.18 -3.25
N ARG A 97 7.51 -0.95 -2.71
CA ARG A 97 7.78 -1.17 -1.27
C ARG A 97 6.54 -0.97 -0.37
N ASP A 98 5.36 -1.19 -0.92
CA ASP A 98 4.10 -1.18 -0.18
C ASP A 98 3.68 -2.60 0.19
N VAL A 99 4.26 -3.12 1.28
CA VAL A 99 4.01 -4.51 1.74
C VAL A 99 2.53 -4.74 2.06
N ILE A 100 1.86 -3.74 2.65
CA ILE A 100 0.45 -3.86 3.02
C ILE A 100 -0.43 -4.04 1.79
N ALA A 101 -0.27 -3.16 0.78
CA ALA A 101 -1.00 -3.27 -0.47
C ALA A 101 -0.67 -4.59 -1.18
N ALA A 102 0.62 -4.94 -1.24
CA ALA A 102 1.07 -6.14 -1.93
C ALA A 102 0.47 -7.42 -1.33
N THR A 103 0.49 -7.56 -0.01
CA THR A 103 -0.11 -8.70 0.70
C THR A 103 -1.61 -8.76 0.46
N LEU A 104 -2.33 -7.65 0.65
CA LEU A 104 -3.79 -7.63 0.48
C LEU A 104 -4.21 -7.98 -0.94
N MET A 105 -3.56 -7.38 -1.93
CA MET A 105 -3.89 -7.61 -3.34
C MET A 105 -3.53 -9.03 -3.77
N GLY A 106 -2.40 -9.58 -3.30
CA GLY A 106 -2.03 -10.96 -3.57
C GLY A 106 -3.00 -11.98 -2.97
N THR A 107 -3.39 -11.76 -1.71
CA THR A 107 -4.37 -12.62 -1.03
C THR A 107 -5.76 -12.51 -1.67
N PHE A 108 -6.22 -11.31 -2.04
CA PHE A 108 -7.47 -11.14 -2.78
C PHE A 108 -7.42 -11.77 -4.18
N ALA A 109 -6.31 -11.66 -4.90
CA ALA A 109 -6.12 -12.35 -6.18
C ALA A 109 -6.34 -13.86 -6.02
N GLY A 110 -5.67 -14.48 -5.03
CA GLY A 110 -5.85 -15.89 -4.71
C GLY A 110 -7.30 -16.26 -4.38
N SER A 111 -8.03 -15.37 -3.69
CA SER A 111 -9.44 -15.57 -3.38
C SER A 111 -10.32 -15.60 -4.63
N TRP A 112 -10.12 -14.68 -5.56
CA TRP A 112 -10.88 -14.65 -6.80
C TRP A 112 -10.60 -15.86 -7.67
N LEU A 113 -9.36 -16.34 -7.69
CA LEU A 113 -9.00 -17.58 -8.37
C LEU A 113 -9.72 -18.78 -7.77
N ALA A 114 -9.68 -18.94 -6.44
CA ALA A 114 -10.38 -20.02 -5.74
C ALA A 114 -11.89 -19.99 -6.03
N TYR A 115 -12.51 -18.80 -5.94
CA TYR A 115 -13.92 -18.60 -6.26
C TYR A 115 -14.24 -18.98 -7.71
N ALA A 116 -13.48 -18.44 -8.67
CA ALA A 116 -13.70 -18.72 -10.09
C ALA A 116 -13.57 -20.21 -10.38
N LEU A 117 -12.54 -20.88 -9.85
CA LEU A 117 -12.34 -22.31 -10.06
C LEU A 117 -13.47 -23.15 -9.45
N VAL A 118 -13.90 -22.86 -8.21
CA VAL A 118 -14.99 -23.62 -7.56
C VAL A 118 -16.33 -23.38 -8.28
N MET A 119 -16.65 -22.13 -8.63
CA MET A 119 -17.87 -21.80 -9.35
C MET A 119 -17.91 -22.41 -10.76
N PHE A 120 -16.76 -22.46 -11.44
CA PHE A 120 -16.64 -23.00 -12.79
C PHE A 120 -16.69 -24.54 -12.82
N SER A 121 -15.94 -25.19 -11.92
CA SER A 121 -15.85 -26.65 -11.84
C SER A 121 -17.12 -27.30 -11.32
N GLY A 122 -17.87 -26.62 -10.44
CA GLY A 122 -19.09 -27.18 -9.85
C GLY A 122 -18.83 -28.40 -8.98
N VAL A 123 -17.65 -28.48 -8.36
CA VAL A 123 -17.28 -29.61 -7.49
C VAL A 123 -18.31 -29.82 -6.36
N PRO A 124 -18.61 -31.09 -6.01
CA PRO A 124 -19.39 -31.40 -4.81
C PRO A 124 -18.77 -30.74 -3.57
N GLU A 125 -19.61 -30.30 -2.63
CA GLU A 125 -19.17 -29.62 -1.38
C GLU A 125 -18.40 -28.29 -1.59
N GLY A 126 -18.43 -27.70 -2.80
CA GLY A 126 -17.76 -26.43 -3.06
C GLY A 126 -18.25 -25.26 -2.19
N LEU A 127 -19.55 -25.25 -1.83
CA LEU A 127 -20.15 -24.19 -1.01
C LEU A 127 -19.66 -24.23 0.45
N PRO A 128 -19.69 -25.36 1.18
CA PRO A 128 -19.10 -25.44 2.53
C PRO A 128 -17.61 -25.12 2.57
N VAL A 129 -16.83 -25.59 1.59
CA VAL A 129 -15.39 -25.30 1.51
C VAL A 129 -15.13 -23.81 1.30
N LEU A 130 -15.88 -23.16 0.39
CA LEU A 130 -15.84 -21.70 0.25
C LEU A 130 -16.31 -20.99 1.52
N GLY A 131 -17.25 -21.56 2.27
CA GLY A 131 -17.69 -21.05 3.57
C GLY A 131 -16.53 -20.94 4.56
N VAL A 132 -15.82 -22.05 4.79
CA VAL A 132 -14.61 -22.08 5.66
C VAL A 132 -13.54 -21.13 5.14
N PHE A 133 -13.33 -21.11 3.82
CA PHE A 133 -12.38 -20.21 3.17
C PHE A 133 -12.69 -18.73 3.47
N ASN A 134 -13.97 -18.33 3.43
CA ASN A 134 -14.37 -16.96 3.77
C ASN A 134 -14.19 -16.64 5.26
N LEU A 135 -14.41 -17.61 6.16
CA LEU A 135 -14.13 -17.41 7.59
C LEU A 135 -12.62 -17.25 7.84
N ALA A 136 -11.76 -17.95 7.11
CA ALA A 136 -10.32 -17.70 7.16
C ALA A 136 -9.98 -16.28 6.65
N PHE A 137 -10.64 -15.83 5.59
CA PHE A 137 -10.52 -14.45 5.09
C PHE A 137 -11.03 -13.40 6.07
N LEU A 138 -12.07 -13.70 6.85
CA LEU A 138 -12.54 -12.86 7.93
C LEU A 138 -11.44 -12.67 8.99
N CYS A 139 -10.81 -13.75 9.44
CA CYS A 139 -9.70 -13.70 10.40
C CYS A 139 -8.50 -12.91 9.83
N PHE A 140 -8.09 -13.22 8.60
CA PHE A 140 -7.04 -12.47 7.90
C PHE A 140 -7.38 -10.98 7.79
N GLY A 141 -8.60 -10.67 7.38
CA GLY A 141 -9.10 -9.30 7.23
C GLY A 141 -9.09 -8.53 8.54
N ALA A 142 -9.49 -9.16 9.65
CA ALA A 142 -9.47 -8.54 10.98
C ALA A 142 -8.04 -8.21 11.41
N LEU A 143 -7.08 -9.12 11.16
CA LEU A 143 -5.66 -8.86 11.41
C LEU A 143 -5.15 -7.72 10.53
N MET A 144 -5.48 -7.71 9.23
CA MET A 144 -5.04 -6.65 8.31
C MET A 144 -5.67 -5.30 8.62
N ALA A 145 -6.91 -5.25 9.08
CA ALA A 145 -7.56 -4.03 9.54
C ALA A 145 -6.84 -3.38 10.74
N SER A 146 -6.12 -4.17 11.55
CA SER A 146 -5.33 -3.64 12.67
C SER A 146 -4.09 -2.87 12.23
N VAL A 147 -3.44 -3.29 11.14
CA VAL A 147 -2.19 -2.72 10.64
C VAL A 147 -2.39 -1.66 9.54
N THR A 148 -3.58 -1.60 8.93
CA THR A 148 -3.89 -0.71 7.79
C THR A 148 -4.43 0.66 8.19
N ARG A 149 -4.53 0.98 9.49
CA ARG A 149 -5.18 2.22 9.98
C ARG A 149 -4.61 3.52 9.40
N SER A 150 -3.33 3.53 9.05
CA SER A 150 -2.68 4.69 8.41
C SER A 150 -3.11 4.91 6.95
N LYS A 151 -3.74 3.92 6.31
CA LYS A 151 -4.24 3.96 4.93
C LYS A 151 -5.76 3.85 4.93
N ARG A 152 -6.44 4.96 5.23
CA ARG A 152 -7.89 4.99 5.49
C ARG A 152 -8.73 4.38 4.37
N ALA A 153 -8.41 4.63 3.10
CA ALA A 153 -9.11 4.02 1.96
C ALA A 153 -9.09 2.48 2.02
N LEU A 154 -7.91 1.90 2.24
CA LEU A 154 -7.71 0.45 2.34
C LEU A 154 -8.34 -0.13 3.60
N TRP A 155 -8.23 0.60 4.72
CA TRP A 155 -8.85 0.23 5.99
C TRP A 155 -10.38 0.20 5.89
N LEU A 156 -10.99 1.22 5.27
CA LEU A 156 -12.45 1.28 5.08
C LEU A 156 -12.95 0.10 4.24
N VAL A 157 -12.31 -0.18 3.10
CA VAL A 157 -12.67 -1.33 2.26
C VAL A 157 -12.57 -2.64 3.05
N LEU A 158 -11.52 -2.81 3.86
CA LEU A 158 -11.34 -3.98 4.71
C LEU A 158 -12.44 -4.12 5.76
N VAL A 159 -12.73 -3.06 6.53
CA VAL A 159 -13.73 -3.08 7.60
C VAL A 159 -15.11 -3.40 7.03
N VAL A 160 -15.47 -2.80 5.90
CA VAL A 160 -16.75 -3.08 5.21
C VAL A 160 -16.79 -4.50 4.64
N SER A 161 -15.64 -5.09 4.31
CA SER A 161 -15.54 -6.48 3.84
C SER A 161 -15.71 -7.53 4.94
N LEU A 162 -15.44 -7.20 6.22
CA LEU A 162 -15.55 -8.17 7.31
C LEU A 162 -16.98 -8.74 7.46
N PRO A 163 -18.05 -7.92 7.54
CA PRO A 163 -19.41 -8.45 7.55
C PRO A 163 -19.72 -9.32 6.34
N ARG A 164 -19.20 -8.95 5.15
CA ARG A 164 -19.40 -9.74 3.92
C ARG A 164 -18.79 -11.14 4.05
N TRP A 165 -17.55 -11.24 4.51
CA TRP A 165 -16.88 -12.54 4.68
C TRP A 165 -17.53 -13.37 5.78
N ALA A 166 -18.00 -12.74 6.86
CA ALA A 166 -18.78 -13.42 7.88
C ALA A 166 -20.08 -13.99 7.28
N ALA A 167 -20.90 -13.15 6.63
CA ALA A 167 -22.17 -13.58 6.04
C ALA A 167 -21.98 -14.69 4.99
N THR A 168 -21.00 -14.54 4.10
CA THR A 168 -20.70 -15.54 3.05
C THR A 168 -20.14 -16.83 3.64
N GLY A 169 -19.33 -16.72 4.70
CA GLY A 169 -18.78 -17.86 5.42
C GLY A 169 -19.85 -18.68 6.10
N LEU A 170 -20.74 -18.01 6.86
CA LEU A 170 -21.86 -18.66 7.52
C LEU A 170 -22.90 -19.20 6.52
N SER A 171 -23.16 -18.50 5.40
CA SER A 171 -24.10 -18.99 4.38
C SER A 171 -23.62 -20.29 3.73
N GLY A 172 -22.32 -20.41 3.44
CA GLY A 172 -21.72 -21.63 2.89
C GLY A 172 -21.82 -22.84 3.82
N LEU A 173 -21.77 -22.62 5.14
CA LEU A 173 -21.84 -23.69 6.14
C LEU A 173 -23.28 -24.08 6.52
N THR A 174 -24.17 -23.10 6.65
CA THR A 174 -25.54 -23.32 7.11
C THR A 174 -26.53 -23.58 5.97
N GLY A 175 -26.19 -23.18 4.74
CA GLY A 175 -27.10 -23.20 3.61
C GLY A 175 -28.26 -22.21 3.72
N ALA A 176 -28.26 -21.30 4.70
CA ALA A 176 -29.38 -20.40 4.93
C ALA A 176 -29.47 -19.35 3.80
N GLU A 177 -30.63 -19.30 3.15
CA GLU A 177 -30.87 -18.45 1.98
C GLU A 177 -30.80 -16.96 2.32
N TRP A 178 -31.35 -16.54 3.47
CA TRP A 178 -31.30 -15.14 3.92
C TRP A 178 -29.87 -14.64 4.15
N LEU A 179 -28.95 -15.51 4.60
CA LEU A 179 -27.53 -15.18 4.72
C LEU A 179 -26.88 -14.99 3.35
N THR A 180 -27.28 -15.79 2.37
CA THR A 180 -26.82 -15.64 0.98
C THR A 180 -27.23 -14.29 0.41
N HIS A 181 -28.50 -13.89 0.53
CA HIS A 181 -28.96 -12.56 0.09
C HIS A 181 -28.26 -11.43 0.84
N THR A 182 -28.10 -11.56 2.17
CA THR A 182 -27.38 -10.58 2.99
C THR A 182 -25.92 -10.45 2.54
N SER A 183 -25.26 -11.56 2.23
CA SER A 183 -23.89 -11.58 1.73
C SER A 183 -23.76 -10.89 0.38
N GLY A 184 -24.76 -11.04 -0.50
CA GLY A 184 -24.82 -10.36 -1.79
C GLY A 184 -25.01 -8.85 -1.65
N ALA A 185 -25.91 -8.41 -0.77
CA ALA A 185 -26.12 -6.99 -0.47
C ALA A 185 -24.87 -6.33 0.14
N LEU A 186 -24.24 -6.99 1.12
CA LEU A 186 -22.94 -6.56 1.66
C LEU A 186 -21.86 -6.56 0.59
N GLY A 187 -21.95 -7.47 -0.37
CA GLY A 187 -21.06 -7.51 -1.52
C GLY A 187 -21.16 -6.29 -2.42
N LEU A 188 -22.38 -5.83 -2.70
CA LEU A 188 -22.60 -4.58 -3.42
C LEU A 188 -22.11 -3.37 -2.62
N LEU A 189 -22.31 -3.36 -1.29
CA LEU A 189 -21.79 -2.30 -0.43
C LEU A 189 -20.26 -2.21 -0.50
N VAL A 190 -19.56 -3.35 -0.40
CA VAL A 190 -18.10 -3.43 -0.58
C VAL A 190 -17.71 -2.90 -1.97
N ALA A 191 -18.46 -3.25 -3.02
CA ALA A 191 -18.17 -2.80 -4.36
C ALA A 191 -18.28 -1.27 -4.52
N LEU A 192 -19.30 -0.66 -3.93
CA LEU A 192 -19.50 0.79 -3.94
C LEU A 192 -18.37 1.50 -3.20
N VAL A 193 -18.01 1.02 -2.01
CA VAL A 193 -16.92 1.61 -1.21
C VAL A 193 -15.57 1.47 -1.93
N ALA A 194 -15.29 0.31 -2.52
CA ALA A 194 -14.07 0.08 -3.28
C ALA A 194 -14.03 0.95 -4.55
N MET A 195 -15.14 1.09 -5.26
CA MET A 195 -15.23 1.95 -6.44
C MET A 195 -14.99 3.42 -6.09
N TYR A 196 -15.61 3.90 -5.01
CA TYR A 196 -15.38 5.24 -4.49
C TYR A 196 -13.90 5.45 -4.11
N ALA A 197 -13.30 4.50 -3.38
CA ALA A 197 -11.89 4.57 -2.99
C ALA A 197 -10.95 4.59 -4.21
N ALA A 198 -11.23 3.76 -5.21
CA ALA A 198 -10.46 3.71 -6.46
C ALA A 198 -10.54 5.03 -7.22
N PHE A 199 -11.75 5.56 -7.37
CA PHE A 199 -12.00 6.81 -8.07
C PHE A 199 -11.35 8.00 -7.34
N ALA A 200 -11.48 8.06 -6.02
CA ALA A 200 -10.86 9.10 -5.22
C ALA A 200 -9.32 9.07 -5.35
N LEU A 201 -8.70 7.89 -5.24
CA LEU A 201 -7.24 7.75 -5.41
C LEU A 201 -6.77 8.15 -6.80
N MET A 202 -7.53 7.81 -7.85
CA MET A 202 -7.20 8.18 -9.22
C MET A 202 -7.34 9.69 -9.45
N LEU A 203 -8.35 10.32 -8.86
CA LEU A 203 -8.57 11.76 -8.96
C LEU A 203 -7.46 12.56 -8.26
N GLU A 204 -7.00 12.10 -7.09
CA GLU A 204 -5.85 12.69 -6.41
C GLU A 204 -4.56 12.56 -7.21
N ASP A 205 -4.28 11.39 -7.79
CA ASP A 205 -3.10 11.16 -8.62
C ASP A 205 -3.10 12.08 -9.86
N MET A 206 -4.27 12.28 -10.48
CA MET A 206 -4.41 13.18 -11.64
C MET A 206 -4.33 14.66 -11.29
N ARG A 207 -4.81 15.08 -10.12
CA ARG A 207 -4.93 16.50 -9.75
C ARG A 207 -3.82 16.99 -8.82
N SER A 208 -2.97 16.11 -8.29
CA SER A 208 -1.91 16.42 -7.31
C SER A 208 -2.40 17.13 -6.03
N GLU A 209 -3.71 17.13 -5.78
CA GLU A 209 -4.38 17.71 -4.62
C GLU A 209 -5.37 16.70 -4.04
N GLU A 210 -5.58 16.72 -2.71
CA GLU A 210 -6.61 15.92 -2.05
C GLU A 210 -8.00 16.48 -2.40
N VAL A 211 -8.63 15.94 -3.45
CA VAL A 211 -9.91 16.45 -3.96
C VAL A 211 -11.12 15.79 -3.31
N LEU A 212 -10.97 14.58 -2.76
CA LEU A 212 -12.01 13.85 -2.04
C LEU A 212 -11.46 13.36 -0.70
N PRO A 213 -12.23 13.39 0.40
CA PRO A 213 -11.72 13.05 1.73
C PRO A 213 -11.48 11.54 1.87
N ILE A 214 -10.40 11.03 1.26
CA ILE A 214 -9.86 9.68 1.53
C ILE A 214 -8.96 9.67 2.77
N GLY A 215 -8.87 10.80 3.47
CA GLY A 215 -8.34 10.94 4.81
C GLY A 215 -6.91 10.43 4.92
N ARG A 216 -6.02 11.07 4.18
CA ARG A 216 -4.60 10.96 4.46
C ARG A 216 -4.33 11.67 5.78
N SER A 217 -4.22 10.93 6.87
CA SER A 217 -3.76 11.48 8.15
C SER A 217 -2.52 10.73 8.59
N GLY A 218 -1.37 11.37 8.45
CA GLY A 218 -0.09 10.79 8.88
C GLY A 218 1.12 11.35 8.13
N PRO A 219 2.30 10.74 8.34
CA PRO A 219 3.63 11.29 8.01
C PRO A 219 3.89 11.59 6.51
N ALA A 220 2.93 11.30 5.63
CA ALA A 220 2.93 11.71 4.23
C ALA A 220 2.75 13.22 4.05
N GLN A 221 2.13 13.93 5.00
CA GLN A 221 2.08 15.39 5.00
C GLN A 221 3.44 15.99 5.41
N THR A 222 4.09 15.40 6.41
CA THR A 222 5.43 15.80 6.89
C THR A 222 6.55 15.47 5.90
N ALA A 223 6.37 14.51 4.99
CA ALA A 223 7.32 14.23 3.91
C ALA A 223 7.17 15.18 2.71
N VAL A 224 6.05 15.88 2.59
CA VAL A 224 5.83 16.90 1.55
C VAL A 224 6.21 18.29 2.07
N GLU A 225 6.01 18.57 3.37
CA GLU A 225 6.31 19.86 4.00
C GLU A 225 7.66 19.91 4.77
N GLY A 226 8.28 18.75 5.07
CA GLY A 226 9.44 18.66 5.96
C GLY A 226 10.79 18.69 5.25
N ASP A 227 11.74 19.41 5.87
CA ASP A 227 13.14 19.56 5.48
C ASP A 227 13.83 18.19 5.20
N LEU A 228 14.72 18.16 4.21
CA LEU A 228 15.40 16.98 3.67
C LEU A 228 16.12 16.17 4.77
N ALA A 229 16.58 16.85 5.83
CA ALA A 229 17.21 16.26 7.01
C ALA A 229 16.27 15.41 7.91
N VAL A 230 14.95 15.60 7.79
CA VAL A 230 13.93 14.78 8.49
C VAL A 230 13.60 13.54 7.66
N GLN A 231 13.55 13.67 6.34
CA GLN A 231 13.28 12.56 5.41
C GLN A 231 14.43 11.53 5.41
N LEU A 232 15.68 12.00 5.48
CA LEU A 232 16.87 11.15 5.54
C LEU A 232 17.03 10.37 6.86
N ARG A 233 16.46 10.88 7.97
CA ARG A 233 16.61 10.28 9.31
C ARG A 233 15.86 8.96 9.48
N ASN A 234 14.84 8.72 8.65
CA ASN A 234 14.03 7.50 8.69
C ASN A 234 14.46 6.46 7.64
N LEU A 235 15.30 6.84 6.66
CA LEU A 235 15.85 5.92 5.66
C LEU A 235 16.83 4.91 6.28
N GLU A 236 17.55 5.28 7.35
CA GLU A 236 18.43 4.37 8.11
C GLU A 236 17.70 3.17 8.74
N ARG A 237 16.37 3.25 8.91
CA ARG A 237 15.56 2.20 9.54
C ARG A 237 14.82 1.31 8.55
N HIS A 238 14.96 1.54 7.25
CA HIS A 238 14.32 0.72 6.23
C HIS A 238 15.11 -0.57 5.96
N ALA A 239 14.40 -1.69 5.83
CA ALA A 239 14.99 -2.99 5.54
C ALA A 239 15.81 -2.95 4.24
N GLY A 240 17.11 -3.28 4.33
CA GLY A 240 18.05 -3.27 3.21
C GLY A 240 19.28 -2.38 3.40
N VAL A 241 19.29 -1.47 4.39
CA VAL A 241 20.51 -0.72 4.76
C VAL A 241 21.33 -1.55 5.74
N ARG A 242 22.38 -2.22 5.25
CA ARG A 242 23.37 -2.84 6.14
C ARG A 242 24.24 -1.72 6.70
N ARG A 243 24.28 -1.58 8.03
CA ARG A 243 25.32 -0.79 8.71
C ARG A 243 26.67 -1.39 8.33
N THR A 244 27.39 -0.73 7.44
CA THR A 244 28.83 -0.95 7.33
C THR A 244 29.45 -0.25 8.53
N LEU A 245 29.93 -1.07 9.47
CA LEU A 245 30.85 -0.65 10.52
C LEU A 245 32.11 -0.04 9.91
#